data_AF-A0A7V9CVR0-F1
#
_entry.id   AF-A0A7V9CVR0-F1
#
_cell.length_a   1.000
_cell.length_b   1.000
_cell.length_c   1.000
_cell.angle_alpha   90.00
_cell.angle_beta   90.00
_cell.angle_gamma   90.00
#
_symmetry.space_group_name_H-M   'P 1'
#
loop_
_entity.id
_entity.type
_entity.pdbx_description
1 polymer ?
#
loop_
_entity_poly.entity_id
_entity_poly.type
_entity_poly.pdbx_seq_one_letter_code
_entity_poly.pdbx_strand_id
1 'polypeptide(L)'
;MTGYDEERLGEILSALPPAPEAWVKAAQELPLLEQGLAEIVERAEADDDYRRRVVTDPRAALEEADVVAHADAVEILRRRLEK
;
A
#
# COMPACT_ATOMS: atom_id res chain seq x y z
N MET A 1 -12.15 -26.47 20.31
CA MET A 1 -12.01 -25.18 19.60
C MET A 1 -10.95 -25.40 18.53
N THR A 2 -11.24 -25.38 17.24
CA THR A 2 -12.34 -24.79 16.47
C THR A 2 -12.95 -25.86 15.54
N GLY A 3 -14.27 -26.04 15.57
CA GLY A 3 -14.99 -27.13 14.87
C GLY A 3 -15.20 -26.91 13.38
N TYR A 4 -14.22 -26.31 12.71
CA TYR A 4 -14.25 -26.08 11.27
C TYR A 4 -12.94 -26.62 10.68
N ASP A 5 -13.05 -27.69 9.90
CA ASP A 5 -11.97 -28.18 9.05
C ASP A 5 -11.91 -27.36 7.75
N GLU A 6 -10.84 -27.54 6.96
CA GLU A 6 -10.60 -26.78 5.72
C GLU A 6 -11.73 -26.96 4.70
N GLU A 7 -12.31 -28.16 4.62
CA GLU A 7 -13.45 -28.46 3.73
C GLU A 7 -14.68 -27.65 4.15
N ARG A 8 -15.02 -27.66 5.44
CA ARG A 8 -16.17 -26.92 5.96
C ARG A 8 -15.97 -25.40 5.85
N LEU A 9 -14.75 -24.91 5.99
CA LEU A 9 -14.42 -23.50 5.73
C LEU A 9 -14.61 -23.16 4.25
N GLY A 10 -14.16 -24.02 3.34
CA GLY A 10 -14.34 -23.85 1.90
C GLY A 10 -15.82 -23.76 1.51
N GLU A 11 -16.67 -24.64 2.05
CA GLU A 11 -18.12 -24.60 1.84
C GLU A 11 -18.73 -23.26 2.29
N ILE A 12 -18.38 -22.80 3.48
CA ILE A 12 -18.90 -21.53 4.04
C ILE A 12 -18.42 -20.34 3.21
N LEU A 13 -17.15 -20.31 2.82
CA LEU A 13 -16.59 -19.24 1.99
C LEU A 13 -17.23 -19.22 0.59
N SER A 14 -17.52 -20.39 0.02
CA SER A 14 -18.17 -20.50 -1.29
C SER A 14 -19.62 -19.99 -1.30
N ALA A 15 -20.28 -19.98 -0.16
CA ALA A 15 -21.65 -19.49 0.00
C ALA A 15 -21.74 -17.97 0.13
N LEU A 16 -20.60 -17.28 0.26
CA LEU A 16 -20.57 -15.81 0.34
C LEU A 16 -20.86 -15.20 -1.04
N PRO A 17 -21.50 -14.02 -1.08
CA PRO A 17 -21.63 -13.26 -2.32
C PRO A 17 -20.24 -12.87 -2.84
N PRO A 18 -20.11 -12.62 -4.16
CA PRO A 18 -18.86 -12.11 -4.71
C PRO A 18 -18.46 -10.81 -4.01
N ALA A 19 -17.16 -10.63 -3.82
CA ALA A 19 -16.63 -9.41 -3.22
C ALA A 19 -17.05 -8.19 -4.07
N PRO A 20 -17.38 -7.05 -3.44
CA PRO A 20 -17.68 -5.83 -4.17
C PRO A 20 -16.53 -5.45 -5.11
N GLU A 21 -16.84 -5.12 -6.36
CA GLU A 21 -15.82 -4.80 -7.38
C GLU A 21 -14.89 -3.66 -6.93
N ALA A 22 -15.42 -2.66 -6.23
CA ALA A 22 -14.64 -1.55 -5.71
C ALA A 22 -13.53 -2.02 -4.74
N TRP A 23 -13.80 -3.05 -3.94
CA TRP A 23 -12.82 -3.60 -3.01
C TRP A 23 -11.77 -4.43 -3.74
N VAL A 24 -12.18 -5.20 -4.74
CA VAL A 24 -11.26 -5.98 -5.57
C VAL A 24 -10.29 -5.06 -6.31
N LYS A 25 -10.80 -3.97 -6.91
CA LYS A 25 -9.97 -2.97 -7.60
C LYS A 25 -9.00 -2.28 -6.64
N ALA A 26 -9.49 -1.81 -5.48
CA ALA A 26 -8.63 -1.19 -4.47
C ALA A 26 -7.53 -2.15 -3.99
N ALA A 27 -7.85 -3.43 -3.79
CA ALA A 27 -6.87 -4.43 -3.38
C ALA A 27 -5.83 -4.74 -4.48
N GLN A 28 -6.21 -4.67 -5.76
CA GLN A 28 -5.28 -4.83 -6.89
C GLN A 28 -4.30 -3.67 -7.02
N GLU A 29 -4.64 -2.48 -6.53
CA GLU A 29 -3.77 -1.30 -6.57
C GLU A 29 -2.72 -1.31 -5.43
N LEU A 30 -2.92 -2.10 -4.37
CA LEU A 30 -2.01 -2.17 -3.22
C LEU A 30 -0.58 -2.63 -3.56
N PRO A 31 -0.35 -3.68 -4.38
CA PRO A 31 1.00 -4.09 -4.73
C PRO A 31 1.79 -3.00 -5.47
N LEU A 32 1.13 -2.27 -6.37
CA LEU A 32 1.76 -1.17 -7.11
C LEU A 32 2.11 -0.01 -6.18
N LEU A 33 1.21 0.32 -5.26
CA LEU A 33 1.45 1.30 -4.19
C LEU A 33 2.66 0.89 -3.33
N GLU A 34 2.75 -0.37 -2.91
CA GLU A 34 3.87 -0.86 -2.10
C GLU A 34 5.21 -0.77 -2.84
N GLN A 35 5.24 -1.10 -4.13
CA GLN A 35 6.43 -1.00 -4.97
C GLN A 35 6.91 0.44 -5.11
N GLY A 36 6.03 1.36 -5.52
CA GLY A 36 6.41 2.77 -5.68
C GLY A 36 6.83 3.43 -4.36
N LEU A 37 6.20 3.05 -3.24
CA LEU A 37 6.62 3.48 -1.90
C LEU A 37 8.01 2.95 -1.52
N ALA A 38 8.34 1.71 -1.91
CA ALA A 38 9.66 1.13 -1.64
C ALA A 38 10.75 1.85 -2.46
N GLU A 39 10.50 2.14 -3.72
CA GLU A 39 11.45 2.86 -4.60
C GLU A 39 11.74 4.28 -4.07
N ILE A 40 10.71 5.02 -3.63
CA ILE A 40 10.88 6.35 -3.02
C ILE A 40 11.76 6.26 -1.77
N VAL A 41 11.52 5.27 -0.91
CA VAL A 41 12.29 5.09 0.33
C VAL A 41 13.73 4.71 0.04
N GLU A 42 13.98 3.75 -0.85
CA GLU A 42 15.33 3.33 -1.25
C GLU A 42 16.14 4.52 -1.79
N ARG A 43 15.52 5.34 -2.64
CA ARG A 43 16.15 6.55 -3.18
C ARG A 43 16.41 7.59 -2.10
N ALA A 44 15.51 7.75 -1.14
CA ALA A 44 15.66 8.67 -0.02
C ALA A 44 16.71 8.20 1.01
N GLU A 45 16.98 6.90 1.10
CA GLU A 45 18.09 6.36 1.90
C GLU A 45 19.44 6.60 1.23
N ALA A 46 19.49 6.60 -0.11
CA ALA A 46 20.71 6.83 -0.88
C ALA A 46 21.06 8.32 -1.10
N ASP A 47 20.10 9.23 -0.97
CA ASP A 47 20.24 10.66 -1.27
C ASP A 47 19.55 11.54 -0.22
N ASP A 48 20.35 12.20 0.63
CA ASP A 48 19.89 13.08 1.70
C ASP A 48 19.15 14.34 1.20
N ASP A 49 19.50 14.86 0.03
CA ASP A 49 18.83 16.03 -0.56
C ASP A 49 17.46 15.61 -1.12
N TYR A 50 17.39 14.43 -1.73
CA TYR A 50 16.12 13.82 -2.10
C TYR A 50 15.26 13.55 -0.87
N ARG A 51 15.81 12.99 0.21
CA ARG A 51 15.09 12.74 1.48
C ARG A 51 14.44 14.00 2.02
N ARG A 52 15.17 15.11 2.06
CA ARG A 52 14.63 16.41 2.52
C ARG A 52 13.48 16.88 1.64
N ARG A 53 13.57 16.69 0.32
CA ARG A 53 12.49 17.04 -0.62
C ARG A 53 11.25 16.19 -0.37
N VAL A 54 11.40 14.87 -0.22
CA VAL A 54 10.28 13.96 0.05
C VAL A 54 9.61 14.27 1.39
N VAL A 55 10.38 14.60 2.44
CA VAL A 55 9.80 14.99 3.74
C VAL A 55 9.06 16.32 3.65
N THR A 56 9.58 17.28 2.88
CA THR A 56 8.97 18.61 2.70
C THR A 56 7.69 18.55 1.86
N ASP A 57 7.71 17.77 0.78
CA ASP A 57 6.59 17.57 -0.12
C ASP A 57 6.47 16.09 -0.54
N PRO A 58 5.86 15.25 0.30
CA PRO A 58 5.68 13.83 0.00
C PRO A 58 4.74 13.60 -1.19
N ARG A 59 3.87 14.56 -1.49
CA ARG A 59 2.89 14.44 -2.56
C ARG A 59 3.59 14.50 -3.92
N ALA A 60 4.50 15.44 -4.10
CA ALA A 60 5.30 15.54 -5.31
C ALA A 60 6.14 14.27 -5.57
N ALA A 61 6.66 13.64 -4.51
CA ALA A 61 7.42 12.39 -4.63
C ALA A 61 6.55 11.20 -5.07
N LEU A 62 5.31 11.11 -4.57
CA LEU A 62 4.34 10.10 -4.98
C LEU A 62 3.91 10.30 -6.44
N GLU A 63 3.65 11.54 -6.85
CA GLU A 63 3.28 11.87 -8.23
C GLU A 63 4.44 11.59 -9.22
N GLU A 64 5.70 11.82 -8.84
CA GLU A 64 6.89 11.44 -9.64
C GLU A 64 6.98 9.92 -9.86
N ALA A 65 6.57 9.13 -8.86
CA ALA A 65 6.57 7.67 -8.92
C ALA A 65 5.30 7.06 -9.56
N ASP A 66 4.43 7.89 -10.16
CA ASP A 66 3.13 7.48 -10.70
C ASP A 66 2.22 6.77 -9.67
N VAL A 67 2.45 7.07 -8.38
CA VAL A 67 1.66 6.57 -7.26
C VAL A 67 0.61 7.60 -6.90
N VAL A 68 -0.64 7.16 -6.76
CA VAL A 68 -1.71 8.07 -6.38
C VAL A 68 -1.48 8.61 -4.96
N ALA A 69 -1.35 9.92 -4.84
CA ALA A 69 -1.04 10.60 -3.59
C ALA A 69 -2.25 10.74 -2.65
N HIS A 70 -2.77 9.61 -2.19
CA HIS A 70 -3.79 9.55 -1.14
C HIS A 70 -3.19 9.88 0.24
N ALA A 71 -4.04 10.31 1.17
CA ALA A 71 -3.61 10.66 2.53
C ALA A 71 -2.85 9.50 3.22
N ASP A 72 -3.28 8.26 3.00
CA ASP A 72 -2.65 7.07 3.56
C ASP A 72 -1.23 6.84 3.00
N ALA A 73 -1.01 7.06 1.70
CA ALA A 73 0.30 6.91 1.07
C ALA A 73 1.32 7.93 1.63
N VAL A 74 0.87 9.17 1.83
CA VAL A 74 1.67 10.24 2.46
C VAL A 74 2.04 9.89 3.90
N GLU A 75 1.09 9.37 4.68
CA GLU A 75 1.31 8.97 6.07
C GLU A 75 2.28 7.78 6.16
N ILE A 76 2.17 6.80 5.25
CA ILE A 76 3.11 5.66 5.18
C ILE A 76 4.53 6.16 4.87
N LEU A 77 4.71 7.07 3.92
CA LEU A 77 6.03 7.66 3.60
C LEU A 77 6.63 8.38 4.80
N ARG A 78 5.85 9.22 5.48
CA ARG A 78 6.32 9.96 6.67
C ARG A 78 6.81 9.00 7.75
N ARG A 79 6.02 7.99 8.10
CA ARG A 79 6.41 7.00 9.12
C ARG A 79 7.65 6.21 8.76
N ARG A 80 7.89 5.93 7.47
CA ARG A 80 9.08 5.21 7.02
C ARG A 80 10.35 6.09 7.06
N LEU A 81 10.23 7.39 6.76
CA LEU A 81 11.36 8.32 6.69
C LEU A 81 11.67 9.05 8.02
N GLU A 82 10.77 8.99 9.00
CA GLU A 82 10.97 9.48 10.37
C GLU A 82 11.71 8.50 11.29
N LYS A 83 11.90 7.24 10.86
CA LYS A 83 12.78 6.27 11.53
C LYS A 83 14.25 6.56 11.26
#